data_AF-A0A0T5VVH3-F1
#
_entry.id   AF-A0A0T5VVH3-F1
#
_cell.length_a   1.000
_cell.length_b   1.000
_cell.length_c   1.000
_cell.angle_alpha   90.00
_cell.angle_beta   90.00
_cell.angle_gamma   90.00
#
_symmetry.space_group_name_H-M   'P 1'
#
loop_
_entity.id
_entity.type
_entity.pdbx_description
1 polymer ?
#
loop_
_entity_poly.entity_id
_entity_poly.type
_entity_poly.pdbx_seq_one_letter_code
_entity_poly.pdbx_strand_id
1 'polypeptide(L)'
;MNKPRIRKRHLLKSSAFGEYFMDQFFFKIYTNKVKRGKVADQDIRKLQTDNIVSIVHEYMHYLHEVSTYVGTLGLGYSVLLRAILSKYVSKDLTNSDIDLALSLEDANFMAGIDDTIDCLIGDMYPDSLVKSINNYTLQWVTIKVPHDSQLVDQQIEIPELEVINGCSKQYLKFNKFYLYEGLAYELERVFSYKVMLAHEDEEDGTEYTILRYLSRHIVPSISIRTMLILASCSLAYVNCGAIYISMLERLEIELKTGKIETQVIDMIRGNVATVYADRHNLLGAALYAIAQSYSNRSSLIIAFTELIKHYLTSGFQRTKNPAFEVDMIFDKPLEDLLNLVPPCDFTYVFNNKNTFMRDFYGTTKFKQIGGIELAAHHNIFIAHTHYASVVFYTLKEQIDFFEAGEDEVCCPFFTSCDLKMRKENSSICNKTPWKTYDLSYNSDKMYCWYGKGVSLLKGIDIP
;
A
#
# COMPACT_ATOMS: atom_id res chain seq x y z
N MET A 1 -17.38 26.18 -9.86
CA MET A 1 -17.39 24.70 -9.83
C MET A 1 -16.22 24.26 -8.98
N ASN A 2 -16.45 23.57 -7.86
CA ASN A 2 -15.36 22.98 -7.09
C ASN A 2 -14.75 21.88 -7.96
N LYS A 3 -13.46 22.00 -8.32
CA LYS A 3 -12.73 20.90 -8.94
C LYS A 3 -12.86 19.69 -8.00
N PRO A 4 -13.26 18.50 -8.47
CA PRO A 4 -13.32 17.32 -7.62
C PRO A 4 -11.92 17.11 -7.01
N ARG A 5 -11.84 17.08 -5.68
CA ARG A 5 -10.60 16.73 -4.98
C ARG A 5 -10.27 15.29 -5.37
N ILE A 6 -9.17 15.11 -6.10
CA ILE A 6 -8.79 13.76 -6.51
C ILE A 6 -8.32 12.98 -5.28
N ARG A 7 -8.82 11.75 -5.16
CA ARG A 7 -8.48 10.77 -4.12
C ARG A 7 -7.02 10.35 -4.30
N LYS A 8 -6.26 10.30 -3.20
CA LYS A 8 -4.87 9.83 -3.16
C LYS A 8 -4.83 8.29 -3.34
N ARG A 9 -4.63 7.80 -4.57
CA ARG A 9 -4.95 6.41 -4.97
C ARG A 9 -3.94 5.33 -4.57
N HIS A 10 -2.67 5.72 -4.36
CA HIS A 10 -1.60 4.82 -3.92
C HIS A 10 -1.31 4.94 -2.42
N LEU A 11 -2.15 5.71 -1.71
CA LEU A 11 -1.93 6.10 -0.32
C LEU A 11 -3.11 5.65 0.52
N LEU A 12 -2.82 4.81 1.50
CA LEU A 12 -3.68 4.65 2.66
C LEU A 12 -3.28 5.74 3.63
N LYS A 13 -4.05 6.84 3.66
CA LYS A 13 -3.75 8.00 4.49
C LYS A 13 -4.70 8.03 5.67
N SER A 14 -4.14 7.81 6.85
CA SER A 14 -4.80 8.18 8.09
C SER A 14 -4.46 9.62 8.45
N SER A 15 -5.46 10.41 8.83
CA SER A 15 -5.22 11.70 9.49
C SER A 15 -4.59 11.55 10.88
N ALA A 16 -4.69 10.36 11.50
CA ALA A 16 -4.32 10.13 12.88
C ALA A 16 -2.93 9.48 13.05
N PHE A 17 -2.53 8.53 12.19
CA PHE A 17 -1.42 7.61 12.49
C PHE A 17 -0.23 7.67 11.51
N GLY A 18 -0.50 7.56 10.21
CA GLY A 18 0.55 7.38 9.20
C GLY A 18 0.04 7.38 7.76
N GLU A 19 0.96 7.06 6.85
CA GLU A 19 0.66 6.85 5.43
C GLU A 19 1.45 5.65 4.90
N TYR A 20 0.76 4.66 4.34
CA TYR A 20 1.40 3.58 3.58
C TYR A 20 1.28 3.81 2.07
N PHE A 21 2.42 3.69 1.38
CA PHE A 21 2.59 3.89 -0.05
C PHE A 21 2.62 2.51 -0.72
N MET A 22 1.46 2.03 -1.21
CA MET A 22 1.25 0.63 -1.63
C MET A 22 2.23 0.17 -2.72
N ASP A 23 2.55 1.02 -3.69
CA ASP A 23 3.41 0.71 -4.82
C ASP A 23 4.91 0.92 -4.54
N GLN A 24 5.23 1.70 -3.51
CA GLN A 24 6.59 2.00 -3.08
C GLN A 24 7.09 1.05 -1.97
N PHE A 25 6.18 0.33 -1.31
CA PHE A 25 6.47 -0.50 -0.13
C PHE A 25 7.26 0.31 0.91
N PHE A 26 6.64 1.40 1.33
CA PHE A 26 7.21 2.36 2.25
C PHE A 26 6.08 2.99 3.07
N PHE A 27 6.32 3.33 4.34
CA PHE A 27 5.34 4.09 5.11
C PHE A 27 5.94 5.27 5.88
N LYS A 28 5.09 6.25 6.16
CA LYS A 28 5.38 7.39 7.03
C LYS A 28 4.60 7.23 8.33
N ILE A 29 5.23 7.59 9.44
CA ILE A 29 4.63 7.63 10.78
C ILE A 29 4.64 9.07 11.27
N TYR A 30 3.46 9.63 11.55
CA TYR A 30 3.33 11.00 12.02
C TYR A 30 3.53 11.07 13.53
N THR A 31 4.67 11.62 13.95
CA THR A 31 5.07 11.58 15.38
C THR A 31 4.29 12.54 16.27
N ASN A 32 3.57 13.50 15.70
CA ASN A 32 2.97 14.65 16.37
C ASN A 32 3.95 15.48 17.24
N LYS A 33 5.26 15.27 17.07
CA LYS A 33 6.32 15.91 17.86
C LYS A 33 7.04 16.97 17.02
N VAL A 34 7.54 18.00 17.71
CA VAL A 34 8.49 18.95 17.17
C VAL A 34 9.90 18.52 17.58
N LYS A 35 10.75 18.26 16.60
CA LYS A 35 12.15 17.90 16.81
C LYS A 35 12.95 19.08 17.37
N ARG A 36 13.57 18.90 18.53
CA ARG A 36 14.50 19.84 19.17
C ARG A 36 15.90 19.22 19.15
N GLY A 37 16.72 19.54 18.14
CA GLY A 37 18.11 19.03 18.04
C GLY A 37 18.38 18.10 16.86
N LYS A 38 19.58 17.48 16.83
CA LYS A 38 19.98 16.56 15.76
C LYS A 38 19.34 15.18 15.97
N VAL A 39 19.21 14.42 14.88
CA VAL A 39 18.73 13.01 14.90
C VAL A 39 19.52 12.16 15.90
N ALA A 40 20.85 12.29 15.89
CA ALA A 40 21.75 11.48 16.71
C ALA A 40 21.54 11.66 18.21
N ASP A 41 20.90 12.76 18.61
CA ASP A 41 20.60 13.08 20.02
C ASP A 41 19.23 12.55 20.44
N GLN A 42 18.43 12.00 19.51
CA GLN A 42 17.13 11.41 19.82
C GLN A 42 17.29 9.95 20.25
N ASP A 43 16.58 9.60 21.31
CA ASP A 43 16.39 8.20 21.69
C ASP A 43 15.45 7.52 20.68
N ILE A 44 16.05 6.90 19.65
CA ILE A 44 15.32 6.19 18.59
C ILE A 44 14.45 5.08 19.19
N ARG A 45 14.91 4.42 20.27
CA ARG A 45 14.12 3.37 20.93
C ARG A 45 12.88 3.95 21.55
N LYS A 46 13.00 5.08 22.25
CA LYS A 46 11.84 5.81 22.76
C LYS A 46 10.91 6.26 21.63
N LEU A 47 11.45 6.77 20.52
CA LEU A 47 10.62 7.15 19.36
C LEU A 47 9.84 5.96 18.80
N GLN A 48 10.47 4.79 18.68
CA GLN A 48 9.82 3.55 18.27
C GLN A 48 8.74 3.14 19.25
N THR A 49 9.04 3.10 20.56
CA THR A 49 8.07 2.75 21.61
C THR A 49 6.87 3.70 21.60
N ASP A 50 7.10 5.00 21.47
CA ASP A 50 6.04 6.00 21.49
C ASP A 50 5.12 5.94 20.25
N ASN A 51 5.54 5.28 19.16
CA ASN A 51 4.77 5.17 17.93
C ASN A 51 4.53 3.72 17.49
N ILE A 52 4.72 2.75 18.39
CA ILE A 52 4.72 1.32 18.01
C ILE A 52 3.35 0.86 17.48
N VAL A 53 2.26 1.43 17.99
CA VAL A 53 0.90 1.13 17.55
C VAL A 53 0.70 1.56 16.10
N SER A 54 1.05 2.81 15.76
CA SER A 54 1.01 3.32 14.38
C SER A 54 1.95 2.55 13.45
N ILE A 55 3.11 2.11 13.93
CA ILE A 55 4.01 1.25 13.14
C ILE A 55 3.34 -0.09 12.83
N VAL A 56 2.63 -0.68 13.80
CA VAL A 56 1.89 -1.93 13.59
C VAL A 56 0.78 -1.74 12.56
N HIS A 57 0.03 -0.64 12.60
CA HIS A 57 -0.99 -0.30 11.60
C HIS A 57 -0.43 -0.29 10.18
N GLU A 58 0.59 0.52 9.94
CA GLU A 58 1.19 0.65 8.60
C GLU A 58 1.92 -0.65 8.18
N TYR A 59 2.48 -1.38 9.14
CA TYR A 59 3.05 -2.70 8.87
C TYR A 59 1.99 -3.72 8.45
N MET A 60 0.77 -3.67 9.00
CA MET A 60 -0.33 -4.55 8.56
C MET A 60 -0.69 -4.25 7.10
N HIS A 61 -0.75 -2.98 6.70
CA HIS A 61 -0.97 -2.61 5.29
C HIS A 61 0.11 -3.19 4.37
N TYR A 62 1.38 -3.04 4.75
CA TYR A 62 2.49 -3.67 4.04
C TYR A 62 2.33 -5.20 3.96
N LEU A 63 2.04 -5.84 5.09
CA LEU A 63 1.90 -7.28 5.17
C LEU A 63 0.75 -7.78 4.28
N HIS A 64 -0.39 -7.12 4.27
CA HIS A 64 -1.51 -7.46 3.40
C HIS A 64 -1.15 -7.30 1.92
N GLU A 65 -0.42 -6.23 1.53
CA GLU A 65 0.05 -6.08 0.14
C GLU A 65 0.97 -7.21 -0.30
N VAL A 66 1.91 -7.63 0.56
CA VAL A 66 2.89 -8.66 0.21
C VAL A 66 2.42 -10.08 0.51
N SER A 67 1.25 -10.29 1.10
CA SER A 67 0.78 -11.64 1.49
C SER A 67 -0.53 -12.07 0.85
N THR A 68 -1.19 -11.20 0.08
CA THR A 68 -2.53 -11.48 -0.45
C THR A 68 -2.55 -11.41 -1.97
N TYR A 69 -3.56 -12.06 -2.56
CA TYR A 69 -3.71 -12.04 -4.01
C TYR A 69 -4.18 -10.68 -4.54
N VAL A 70 -5.06 -9.99 -3.80
CA VAL A 70 -5.47 -8.63 -4.15
C VAL A 70 -4.31 -7.64 -4.05
N GLY A 71 -3.39 -7.82 -3.09
CA GLY A 71 -2.15 -7.05 -3.00
C GLY A 71 -1.19 -7.30 -4.16
N THR A 72 -0.95 -8.57 -4.50
CA THR A 72 -0.11 -8.94 -5.64
C THR A 72 -0.63 -8.38 -6.96
N LEU A 73 -1.95 -8.38 -7.17
CA LEU A 73 -2.56 -7.81 -8.38
C LEU A 73 -2.22 -6.32 -8.53
N GLY A 74 -2.22 -5.56 -7.42
CA GLY A 74 -1.79 -4.16 -7.38
C GLY A 74 -0.33 -3.99 -7.84
N LEU A 75 0.57 -4.86 -7.38
CA LEU A 75 1.96 -4.86 -7.84
C LEU A 75 2.04 -5.09 -9.36
N GLY A 76 1.34 -6.09 -9.88
CA GLY A 76 1.32 -6.42 -11.31
C GLY A 76 0.88 -5.23 -12.18
N TYR A 77 -0.23 -4.59 -11.81
CA TYR A 77 -0.71 -3.39 -12.52
C TYR A 77 0.25 -2.22 -12.42
N SER A 78 0.86 -2.00 -11.26
CA SER A 78 1.87 -0.94 -11.11
C SER A 78 3.09 -1.18 -12.01
N VAL A 79 3.54 -2.42 -12.19
CA VAL A 79 4.65 -2.78 -13.09
C VAL A 79 4.27 -2.52 -14.54
N LEU A 80 3.06 -2.91 -14.95
CA LEU A 80 2.56 -2.67 -16.32
C LEU A 80 2.47 -1.18 -16.63
N LEU A 81 1.90 -0.38 -15.72
CA LEU A 81 1.86 1.08 -15.86
C LEU A 81 3.27 1.65 -16.02
N ARG A 82 4.22 1.25 -15.16
CA ARG A 82 5.62 1.71 -15.26
C ARG A 82 6.28 1.33 -16.59
N ALA A 83 5.97 0.17 -17.14
CA ALA A 83 6.47 -0.24 -18.45
C ALA A 83 5.98 0.72 -19.55
N ILE A 84 4.71 1.11 -19.53
CA ILE A 84 4.14 2.09 -20.48
C ILE A 84 4.76 3.47 -20.27
N LEU A 85 4.78 3.96 -19.02
CA LEU A 85 5.33 5.27 -18.66
C LEU A 85 6.80 5.42 -19.06
N SER A 86 7.58 4.34 -19.06
CA SER A 86 8.97 4.35 -19.51
C SER A 86 9.16 4.71 -20.99
N LYS A 87 8.11 4.62 -21.82
CA LYS A 87 8.12 5.08 -23.22
C LYS A 87 8.10 6.62 -23.32
N TYR A 88 7.52 7.28 -22.32
CA TYR A 88 7.23 8.71 -22.28
C TYR A 88 8.24 9.52 -21.46
N VAL A 89 9.28 8.89 -20.95
CA VAL A 89 10.44 9.61 -20.42
C VAL A 89 11.44 9.85 -21.54
N SER A 90 11.98 11.06 -21.61
CA SER A 90 13.00 11.45 -22.60
C SER A 90 14.12 10.42 -22.66
N LYS A 91 14.58 10.06 -23.86
CA LYS A 91 15.75 9.19 -24.05
C LYS A 91 17.07 9.97 -24.13
N ASP A 92 16.99 11.30 -24.21
CA ASP A 92 18.16 12.17 -24.09
C ASP A 92 18.74 12.02 -22.69
N LEU A 93 20.02 11.68 -22.61
CA LEU A 93 20.72 11.47 -21.35
C LEU A 93 20.94 12.77 -20.57
N THR A 94 20.83 13.93 -21.23
CA THR A 94 21.16 15.24 -20.65
C THR A 94 20.03 15.86 -19.82
N ASN A 95 18.80 15.35 -19.94
CA ASN A 95 17.61 15.89 -19.27
C ASN A 95 16.71 14.78 -18.72
N SER A 96 15.75 15.17 -17.89
CA SER A 96 14.74 14.31 -17.26
C SER A 96 13.32 14.70 -17.68
N ASP A 97 13.21 15.33 -18.86
CA ASP A 97 11.96 15.79 -19.41
C ASP A 97 11.02 14.62 -19.75
N ILE A 98 9.73 14.93 -19.70
CA ILE A 98 8.64 14.00 -20.00
C ILE A 98 8.13 14.33 -21.40
N ASP A 99 8.07 13.33 -22.26
CA ASP A 99 7.39 13.42 -23.54
C ASP A 99 5.88 13.34 -23.32
N LEU A 100 5.21 14.42 -23.66
CA LEU A 100 3.78 14.60 -23.44
C LEU A 100 2.93 14.02 -24.57
N ALA A 101 3.53 13.50 -25.65
CA ALA A 101 2.82 12.92 -26.78
C ALA A 101 2.33 11.49 -26.50
N LEU A 102 1.41 11.33 -25.55
CA LEU A 102 0.80 10.05 -25.22
C LEU A 102 0.01 9.49 -26.41
N SER A 103 0.26 8.22 -26.77
CA SER A 103 -0.51 7.56 -27.83
C SER A 103 -1.93 7.29 -27.32
N LEU A 104 -2.94 7.36 -28.20
CA LEU A 104 -4.33 7.07 -27.80
C LEU A 104 -4.47 5.63 -27.26
N GLU A 105 -3.71 4.69 -27.80
CA GLU A 105 -3.68 3.30 -27.34
C GLU A 105 -3.16 3.18 -25.91
N ASP A 106 -1.98 3.74 -25.62
CA ASP A 106 -1.40 3.72 -24.28
C ASP A 106 -2.27 4.53 -23.29
N ALA A 107 -2.87 5.65 -23.70
CA ALA A 107 -3.81 6.41 -22.87
C ALA A 107 -5.03 5.58 -22.45
N ASN A 108 -5.67 4.90 -23.40
CA ASN A 108 -6.82 4.04 -23.12
C ASN A 108 -6.43 2.84 -22.25
N PHE A 109 -5.25 2.27 -22.47
CA PHE A 109 -4.74 1.15 -21.67
C PHE A 109 -4.46 1.58 -20.22
N MET A 110 -3.81 2.73 -20.04
CA MET A 110 -3.53 3.29 -18.71
C MET A 110 -4.82 3.65 -17.97
N ALA A 111 -5.79 4.28 -18.65
CA ALA A 111 -7.09 4.61 -18.07
C ALA A 111 -7.84 3.35 -17.64
N GLY A 112 -7.85 2.28 -18.45
CA GLY A 112 -8.49 1.03 -18.08
C GLY A 112 -7.86 0.34 -16.86
N ILE A 113 -6.54 0.39 -16.72
CA ILE A 113 -5.86 -0.11 -15.52
C ILE A 113 -6.19 0.76 -14.29
N ASP A 114 -6.15 2.08 -14.44
CA ASP A 114 -6.45 3.03 -13.35
C ASP A 114 -7.89 2.88 -12.86
N ASP A 115 -8.87 2.80 -13.77
CA ASP A 115 -10.28 2.51 -13.46
C ASP A 115 -10.44 1.17 -12.73
N THR A 116 -9.66 0.17 -13.12
CA THR A 116 -9.67 -1.14 -12.45
C THR A 116 -9.11 -1.05 -11.04
N ILE A 117 -7.99 -0.34 -10.84
CA ILE A 117 -7.43 -0.12 -9.51
C ILE A 117 -8.44 0.61 -8.62
N ASP A 118 -9.06 1.68 -9.12
CA ASP A 118 -10.08 2.46 -8.41
C ASP A 118 -11.28 1.57 -8.02
N CYS A 119 -11.72 0.72 -8.94
CA CYS A 119 -12.79 -0.25 -8.68
C CYS A 119 -12.44 -1.25 -7.58
N LEU A 120 -11.22 -1.81 -7.60
CA LEU A 120 -10.75 -2.78 -6.62
C LEU A 120 -10.51 -2.16 -5.23
N ILE A 121 -10.07 -0.90 -5.17
CA ILE A 121 -9.92 -0.16 -3.92
C ILE A 121 -11.30 0.07 -3.27
N GLY A 122 -12.28 0.54 -4.04
CA GLY A 122 -13.59 0.97 -3.53
C GLY A 122 -13.59 2.42 -3.06
N ASP A 123 -14.56 2.78 -2.22
CA ASP A 123 -14.58 4.11 -1.60
C ASP A 123 -13.60 4.19 -0.42
N MET A 124 -12.99 5.36 -0.22
CA MET A 124 -11.97 5.56 0.82
C MET A 124 -12.46 6.34 2.04
N TYR A 125 -13.31 7.33 1.84
CA TYR A 125 -13.75 8.18 2.95
C TYR A 125 -15.25 8.36 2.88
N PRO A 126 -15.99 8.03 3.96
CA PRO A 126 -17.38 8.39 4.03
C PRO A 126 -17.49 9.92 4.13
N ASP A 127 -18.54 10.49 3.52
CA ASP A 127 -18.81 11.93 3.55
C ASP A 127 -19.16 12.43 4.96
N SER A 128 -19.53 11.51 5.86
CA SER A 128 -19.81 11.78 7.27
C SER A 128 -19.57 10.53 8.13
N LEU A 129 -19.38 10.73 9.44
CA LEU A 129 -19.26 9.63 10.40
C LEU A 129 -20.41 8.63 10.26
N VAL A 130 -20.10 7.35 10.12
CA VAL A 130 -21.07 6.27 10.04
C VAL A 130 -21.48 5.85 11.45
N LYS A 131 -22.77 5.60 11.69
CA LYS A 131 -23.25 5.04 12.97
C LYS A 131 -23.72 3.59 12.84
N SER A 132 -24.22 3.21 11.67
CA SER A 132 -24.69 1.86 11.41
C SER A 132 -24.79 1.59 9.91
N ILE A 133 -24.84 0.32 9.56
CA ILE A 133 -25.21 -0.14 8.21
C ILE A 133 -26.69 -0.49 8.21
N ASN A 134 -27.42 0.05 7.23
CA ASN A 134 -28.85 -0.23 7.04
C ASN A 134 -29.07 -1.49 6.21
N ASN A 135 -28.34 -1.57 5.10
CA ASN A 135 -28.46 -2.62 4.11
C ASN A 135 -27.18 -2.69 3.26
N TYR A 136 -27.03 -3.75 2.48
CA TYR A 136 -26.04 -3.84 1.42
C TYR A 136 -26.61 -4.53 0.19
N THR A 137 -26.04 -4.26 -0.97
CA THR A 137 -26.36 -4.95 -2.22
C THR A 137 -25.08 -5.32 -2.95
N LEU A 138 -25.07 -6.44 -3.67
CA LEU A 138 -23.96 -6.80 -4.55
C LEU A 138 -24.22 -6.21 -5.94
N GLN A 139 -23.28 -5.41 -6.42
CA GLN A 139 -23.34 -4.77 -7.73
C GLN A 139 -22.30 -5.41 -8.66
N TRP A 140 -22.73 -5.81 -9.86
CA TRP A 140 -21.81 -6.28 -10.90
C TRP A 140 -21.14 -5.09 -11.56
N VAL A 141 -19.81 -5.11 -11.59
CA VAL A 141 -18.99 -4.08 -12.21
C VAL A 141 -18.00 -4.70 -13.19
N THR A 142 -17.76 -4.00 -14.30
CA THR A 142 -16.73 -4.37 -15.26
C THR A 142 -15.38 -3.82 -14.81
N ILE A 143 -14.40 -4.69 -14.68
CA ILE A 143 -12.98 -4.32 -14.59
C ILE A 143 -12.26 -4.66 -15.88
N LYS A 144 -11.13 -4.00 -16.13
CA LYS A 144 -10.24 -4.24 -17.25
C LYS A 144 -9.04 -5.05 -16.78
N VAL A 145 -8.89 -6.26 -17.30
CA VAL A 145 -7.78 -7.15 -16.97
C VAL A 145 -6.82 -7.21 -18.16
N PRO A 146 -5.50 -7.02 -17.95
CA PRO A 146 -4.50 -7.23 -18.99
C PRO A 146 -4.50 -8.68 -19.46
N HIS A 147 -4.66 -8.86 -20.77
CA HIS A 147 -4.43 -10.12 -21.46
C HIS A 147 -3.57 -9.84 -22.69
N ASP A 148 -2.33 -10.31 -22.65
CA ASP A 148 -1.31 -10.02 -23.66
C ASP A 148 -1.13 -8.50 -23.87
N SER A 149 -1.40 -7.99 -25.07
CA SER A 149 -1.31 -6.57 -25.41
C SER A 149 -2.63 -5.82 -25.31
N GLN A 150 -3.69 -6.45 -24.79
CA GLN A 150 -5.03 -5.87 -24.74
C GLN A 150 -5.61 -5.89 -23.33
N LEU A 151 -6.63 -5.07 -23.11
CA LEU A 151 -7.47 -5.14 -21.93
C LEU A 151 -8.73 -5.91 -22.26
N VAL A 152 -9.05 -6.91 -21.44
CA VAL A 152 -10.29 -7.67 -21.52
C VAL A 152 -11.22 -7.32 -20.39
N ASP A 153 -12.52 -7.33 -20.68
CA ASP A 153 -13.55 -7.02 -19.71
C ASP A 153 -13.84 -8.24 -18.85
N GLN A 154 -13.76 -8.06 -17.52
CA GLN A 154 -14.14 -9.07 -16.56
C GLN A 154 -15.18 -8.51 -15.60
N GLN A 155 -16.24 -9.28 -15.36
CA GLN A 155 -17.26 -8.93 -14.37
C GLN A 155 -16.84 -9.40 -12.99
N ILE A 156 -16.96 -8.52 -12.00
CA ILE A 156 -16.80 -8.85 -10.59
C ILE A 156 -17.95 -8.25 -9.78
N GLU A 157 -18.21 -8.80 -8.60
CA GLU A 157 -19.17 -8.24 -7.66
C GLU A 157 -18.47 -7.30 -6.68
N ILE A 158 -19.06 -6.12 -6.46
CA ILE A 158 -18.67 -5.18 -5.41
C ILE A 158 -19.88 -4.85 -4.54
N PRO A 159 -19.78 -5.03 -3.22
CA PRO A 159 -20.82 -4.57 -2.31
C PRO A 159 -20.96 -3.05 -2.31
N GLU A 160 -22.19 -2.58 -2.41
CA GLU A 160 -22.58 -1.21 -2.10
C GLU A 160 -23.35 -1.21 -0.77
N LEU A 161 -22.80 -0.51 0.22
CA LEU A 161 -23.34 -0.40 1.57
C LEU A 161 -24.19 0.85 1.70
N GLU A 162 -25.42 0.72 2.17
CA GLU A 162 -26.23 1.85 2.62
C GLU A 162 -25.91 2.12 4.09
N VAL A 163 -25.20 3.21 4.37
CA VAL A 163 -24.77 3.57 5.73
C VAL A 163 -25.52 4.81 6.24
N ILE A 164 -25.80 4.82 7.55
CA ILE A 164 -26.64 5.85 8.20
C ILE A 164 -25.81 6.67 9.19
N ASN A 165 -26.03 7.99 9.15
CA ASN A 165 -25.66 8.91 10.22
C ASN A 165 -26.85 9.80 10.60
N GLY A 166 -27.57 9.42 11.67
CA GLY A 166 -28.81 10.10 12.05
C GLY A 166 -29.86 9.98 10.95
N CYS A 167 -30.26 11.09 10.33
CA CYS A 167 -31.21 11.11 9.21
C CYS A 167 -30.53 11.10 7.83
N SER A 168 -29.20 11.19 7.77
CA SER A 168 -28.46 11.17 6.51
C SER A 168 -28.13 9.75 6.07
N LYS A 169 -28.21 9.53 4.76
CA LYS A 169 -27.87 8.28 4.08
C LYS A 169 -26.77 8.54 3.07
N GLN A 170 -25.83 7.63 2.96
CA GLN A 170 -24.79 7.63 1.94
C GLN A 170 -24.54 6.18 1.49
N TYR A 171 -23.97 6.03 0.30
CA TYR A 171 -23.66 4.73 -0.30
C TYR A 171 -22.15 4.59 -0.44
N LEU A 172 -21.60 3.47 0.04
CA LEU A 172 -20.16 3.21 0.01
C LEU A 172 -19.88 1.90 -0.71
N LYS A 173 -18.97 1.92 -1.69
CA LYS A 173 -18.42 0.72 -2.31
C LYS A 173 -17.42 0.07 -1.36
N PHE A 174 -17.80 -1.06 -0.79
CA PHE A 174 -16.98 -1.79 0.18
C PHE A 174 -16.09 -2.82 -0.50
N ASN A 175 -14.79 -2.58 -0.51
CA ASN A 175 -13.82 -3.52 -1.08
C ASN A 175 -12.47 -3.43 -0.35
N LYS A 176 -11.35 -3.54 -1.09
CA LYS A 176 -9.99 -3.65 -0.54
C LYS A 176 -9.70 -2.60 0.54
N PHE A 177 -10.08 -1.34 0.31
CA PHE A 177 -9.76 -0.24 1.22
C PHE A 177 -10.30 -0.47 2.65
N TYR A 178 -11.62 -0.67 2.80
CA TYR A 178 -12.23 -0.84 4.12
C TYR A 178 -11.80 -2.15 4.80
N LEU A 179 -11.45 -3.18 4.02
CA LEU A 179 -10.86 -4.40 4.56
C LEU A 179 -9.46 -4.13 5.11
N TYR A 180 -8.62 -3.39 4.38
CA TYR A 180 -7.27 -3.07 4.80
C TYR A 180 -7.27 -2.18 6.05
N GLU A 181 -7.99 -1.05 6.02
CA GLU A 181 -8.06 -0.15 7.17
C GLU A 181 -8.73 -0.80 8.38
N GLY A 182 -9.82 -1.54 8.17
CA GLY A 182 -10.50 -2.24 9.26
C GLY A 182 -9.64 -3.35 9.89
N LEU A 183 -8.91 -4.12 9.07
CA LEU A 183 -7.97 -5.13 9.58
C LEU A 183 -6.83 -4.47 10.35
N ALA A 184 -6.18 -3.46 9.77
CA ALA A 184 -5.05 -2.77 10.38
C ALA A 184 -5.46 -2.13 11.72
N TYR A 185 -6.58 -1.40 11.74
CA TYR A 185 -7.10 -0.72 12.93
C TYR A 185 -7.48 -1.69 14.05
N GLU A 186 -8.23 -2.75 13.74
CA GLU A 186 -8.67 -3.67 14.78
C GLU A 186 -7.50 -4.57 15.27
N LEU A 187 -6.50 -4.86 14.43
CA LEU A 187 -5.27 -5.54 14.86
C LEU A 187 -4.35 -4.65 15.70
N GLU A 188 -4.19 -3.37 15.37
CA GLU A 188 -3.41 -2.45 16.21
C GLU A 188 -4.05 -2.27 17.59
N ARG A 189 -5.39 -2.30 17.70
CA ARG A 189 -6.12 -2.24 18.97
C ARG A 189 -5.85 -3.45 19.84
N VAL A 190 -5.92 -4.64 19.24
CA VAL A 190 -5.59 -5.91 19.91
C VAL A 190 -4.14 -5.88 20.39
N PHE A 191 -3.21 -5.42 19.54
CA PHE A 191 -1.81 -5.27 19.88
C PHE A 191 -1.60 -4.25 21.03
N SER A 192 -2.22 -3.08 20.95
CA SER A 192 -2.09 -2.01 21.94
C SER A 192 -2.52 -2.48 23.33
N TYR A 193 -3.66 -3.19 23.42
CA TYR A 193 -4.10 -3.83 24.65
C TYR A 193 -3.06 -4.80 25.22
N LYS A 194 -2.45 -5.62 24.36
CA LYS A 194 -1.44 -6.61 24.75
C LYS A 194 -0.15 -6.00 25.29
N VAL A 195 0.24 -4.82 24.79
CA VAL A 195 1.41 -4.08 25.27
C VAL A 195 1.08 -3.04 26.35
N MET A 196 -0.15 -3.06 26.88
CA MET A 196 -0.63 -2.15 27.93
C MET A 196 -0.52 -0.67 27.56
N LEU A 197 -0.71 -0.35 26.27
CA LEU A 197 -0.86 1.01 25.80
C LEU A 197 -2.35 1.34 25.70
N ALA A 198 -2.75 2.53 26.18
CA ALA A 198 -4.13 2.98 26.04
C ALA A 198 -4.40 3.30 24.56
N HIS A 199 -5.46 2.71 24.00
CA HIS A 199 -5.94 3.03 22.66
C HIS A 199 -7.46 3.04 22.70
N GLU A 200 -8.01 4.25 22.86
CA GLU A 200 -9.45 4.46 22.81
C GLU A 200 -9.96 4.27 21.38
N ASP A 201 -11.25 4.00 21.22
CA ASP A 201 -11.90 3.85 19.91
C ASP A 201 -12.21 5.25 19.34
N GLU A 202 -11.20 6.11 19.23
CA GLU A 202 -11.34 7.52 18.84
C GLU A 202 -11.86 7.67 17.40
N GLU A 203 -11.63 6.64 16.58
CA GLU A 203 -12.01 6.57 15.17
C GLU A 203 -13.37 5.88 14.95
N ASP A 204 -14.20 5.73 15.99
CA ASP A 204 -15.53 5.16 15.83
C ASP A 204 -16.40 5.98 14.84
N GLY A 205 -16.83 5.29 13.79
CA GLY A 205 -17.63 5.87 12.72
C GLY A 205 -16.85 6.39 11.52
N THR A 206 -15.53 6.30 11.50
CA THR A 206 -14.74 6.63 10.31
C THR A 206 -14.51 5.38 9.46
N GLU A 207 -13.63 5.46 8.45
CA GLU A 207 -13.28 4.35 7.59
C GLU A 207 -12.79 3.10 8.34
N TYR A 208 -12.13 3.27 9.49
CA TYR A 208 -11.52 2.18 10.24
C TYR A 208 -12.53 1.21 10.85
N THR A 209 -13.79 1.63 11.02
CA THR A 209 -14.80 0.86 11.76
C THR A 209 -15.93 0.36 10.88
N ILE A 210 -15.89 0.65 9.58
CA ILE A 210 -16.88 0.17 8.60
C ILE A 210 -16.88 -1.36 8.54
N LEU A 211 -15.68 -1.99 8.55
CA LEU A 211 -15.53 -3.44 8.62
C LEU A 211 -16.36 -4.00 9.78
N ARG A 212 -16.12 -3.48 10.99
CA ARG A 212 -16.79 -3.89 12.23
C ARG A 212 -18.31 -3.71 12.18
N TYR A 213 -18.79 -2.59 11.64
CA TYR A 213 -20.23 -2.35 11.52
C TYR A 213 -20.89 -3.31 10.54
N LEU A 214 -20.23 -3.62 9.42
CA LEU A 214 -20.72 -4.62 8.47
C LEU A 214 -20.78 -6.02 9.08
N SER A 215 -19.73 -6.43 9.79
CA SER A 215 -19.70 -7.75 10.44
C SER A 215 -20.84 -7.89 11.44
N ARG A 216 -21.07 -6.87 12.28
CA ARG A 216 -22.13 -6.88 13.30
C ARG A 216 -23.53 -6.71 12.72
N HIS A 217 -23.66 -6.09 11.55
CA HIS A 217 -24.93 -6.04 10.84
C HIS A 217 -25.37 -7.43 10.37
N ILE A 218 -24.44 -8.23 9.84
CA ILE A 218 -24.73 -9.58 9.31
C ILE A 218 -24.74 -10.64 10.42
N VAL A 219 -23.76 -10.60 11.31
CA VAL A 219 -23.55 -11.54 12.43
C VAL A 219 -23.45 -10.73 13.74
N PRO A 220 -24.57 -10.40 14.41
CA PRO A 220 -24.55 -9.51 15.57
C PRO A 220 -23.65 -9.95 16.73
N SER A 221 -23.46 -11.26 16.89
CA SER A 221 -22.63 -11.85 17.96
C SER A 221 -21.19 -12.15 17.55
N ILE A 222 -20.72 -11.68 16.39
CA ILE A 222 -19.38 -12.02 15.90
C ILE A 222 -18.28 -11.54 16.84
N SER A 223 -17.33 -12.42 17.15
CA SER A 223 -16.13 -12.04 17.89
C SER A 223 -15.17 -11.23 17.00
N ILE A 224 -14.40 -10.31 17.60
CA ILE A 224 -13.39 -9.50 16.87
C ILE A 224 -12.40 -10.42 16.14
N ARG A 225 -11.95 -11.48 16.81
CA ARG A 225 -11.00 -12.45 16.23
C ARG A 225 -11.59 -13.10 14.98
N THR A 226 -12.84 -13.57 15.03
CA THR A 226 -13.50 -14.19 13.88
C THR A 226 -13.75 -13.21 12.74
N MET A 227 -14.19 -11.99 13.06
CA MET A 227 -14.30 -10.91 12.08
C MET A 227 -12.98 -10.70 11.32
N LEU A 228 -11.87 -10.57 12.04
CA LEU A 228 -10.54 -10.34 11.47
C LEU A 228 -10.06 -11.53 10.63
N ILE A 229 -10.31 -12.76 11.09
CA ILE A 229 -9.97 -13.98 10.32
C ILE A 229 -10.72 -14.00 8.98
N LEU A 230 -12.03 -13.74 8.99
CA LEU A 230 -12.83 -13.74 7.78
C LEU A 230 -12.41 -12.62 6.82
N ALA A 231 -12.13 -11.42 7.36
CA ALA A 231 -11.66 -10.29 6.57
C ALA A 231 -10.32 -10.62 5.89
N SER A 232 -9.35 -11.15 6.65
CA SER A 232 -8.05 -11.56 6.13
C SER A 232 -8.16 -12.66 5.08
N CYS A 233 -8.98 -13.69 5.33
CA CYS A 233 -9.27 -14.77 4.38
C CYS A 233 -9.86 -14.24 3.05
N SER A 234 -10.70 -13.21 3.10
CA SER A 234 -11.32 -12.64 1.90
C SER A 234 -10.32 -11.97 0.94
N LEU A 235 -9.13 -11.57 1.43
CA LEU A 235 -8.08 -10.95 0.61
C LEU A 235 -7.40 -11.93 -0.37
N ALA A 236 -7.72 -13.21 -0.31
CA ALA A 236 -7.35 -14.21 -1.33
C ALA A 236 -8.12 -14.04 -2.66
N TYR A 237 -9.05 -13.09 -2.73
CA TYR A 237 -9.94 -12.93 -3.87
C TYR A 237 -9.90 -11.48 -4.38
N VAL A 238 -10.06 -11.32 -5.69
CA VAL A 238 -10.08 -10.00 -6.35
C VAL A 238 -11.31 -9.20 -5.92
N ASN A 239 -12.46 -9.86 -5.79
CA ASN A 239 -13.71 -9.31 -5.25
C ASN A 239 -13.80 -9.49 -3.72
N CYS A 240 -12.73 -9.15 -3.00
CA CYS A 240 -12.61 -9.43 -1.57
C CYS A 240 -13.79 -8.92 -0.71
N GLY A 241 -14.38 -7.76 -1.03
CA GLY A 241 -15.57 -7.26 -0.35
C GLY A 241 -16.78 -8.20 -0.44
N ALA A 242 -17.09 -8.72 -1.63
CA ALA A 242 -18.22 -9.64 -1.84
C ALA A 242 -17.96 -11.00 -1.15
N ILE A 243 -16.73 -11.51 -1.25
CA ILE A 243 -16.34 -12.75 -0.59
C ILE A 243 -16.41 -12.64 0.93
N TYR A 244 -16.02 -11.50 1.49
CA TYR A 244 -16.13 -11.24 2.92
C TYR A 244 -17.59 -11.33 3.41
N ILE A 245 -18.53 -10.69 2.70
CA ILE A 245 -19.96 -10.78 3.00
C ILE A 245 -20.45 -12.22 2.91
N SER A 246 -20.08 -12.94 1.83
CA SER A 246 -20.46 -14.35 1.68
C SER A 246 -19.94 -15.23 2.83
N MET A 247 -18.73 -14.97 3.33
CA MET A 247 -18.17 -15.66 4.49
C MET A 247 -18.95 -15.35 5.79
N LEU A 248 -19.37 -14.10 5.99
CA LEU A 248 -20.20 -13.69 7.13
C LEU A 248 -21.60 -14.32 7.08
N GLU A 249 -22.27 -14.28 5.92
CA GLU A 249 -23.57 -14.92 5.71
C GLU A 249 -23.49 -16.43 5.96
N ARG A 250 -22.41 -17.07 5.47
CA ARG A 250 -22.16 -18.48 5.73
C ARG A 250 -21.98 -18.77 7.21
N LEU A 251 -21.23 -17.92 7.92
CA LEU A 251 -21.07 -18.04 9.37
C LEU A 251 -22.44 -17.95 10.07
N GLU A 252 -23.24 -16.93 9.76
CA GLU A 252 -24.56 -16.72 10.37
C GLU A 252 -25.49 -17.93 10.18
N ILE A 253 -25.53 -18.47 8.95
CA ILE A 253 -26.36 -19.64 8.62
C ILE A 253 -25.92 -20.86 9.42
N GLU A 254 -24.62 -21.13 9.49
CA GLU A 254 -24.08 -22.31 10.17
C GLU A 254 -24.20 -22.22 11.71
N LEU A 255 -24.08 -21.01 12.28
CA LEU A 255 -24.37 -20.80 13.70
C LEU A 255 -25.85 -21.06 14.03
N LYS A 256 -26.77 -20.63 13.17
CA LYS A 256 -28.21 -20.89 13.32
C LYS A 256 -28.58 -22.36 13.19
N THR A 257 -27.81 -23.16 12.45
CA THR A 257 -27.99 -24.62 12.37
C THR A 257 -27.32 -25.37 13.52
N GLY A 258 -26.70 -24.65 14.47
CA GLY A 258 -26.11 -25.21 15.68
C GLY A 258 -24.67 -25.65 15.55
N LYS A 259 -23.96 -25.28 14.47
CA LYS A 259 -22.51 -25.51 14.39
C LYS A 259 -21.76 -24.54 15.29
N ILE A 260 -20.60 -24.98 15.75
CA ILE A 260 -19.71 -24.18 16.59
C ILE A 260 -18.89 -23.24 15.69
N GLU A 261 -18.75 -21.97 16.09
CA GLU A 261 -18.00 -20.93 15.37
C GLU A 261 -16.63 -21.41 14.87
N THR A 262 -15.83 -22.04 15.75
CA THR A 262 -14.49 -22.54 15.41
C THR A 262 -14.49 -23.54 14.26
N GLN A 263 -15.48 -24.45 14.20
CA GLN A 263 -15.59 -25.43 13.13
C GLN A 263 -15.89 -24.77 11.78
N VAL A 264 -16.72 -23.74 11.78
CA VAL A 264 -17.05 -22.98 10.58
C VAL A 264 -15.84 -22.20 10.09
N ILE A 265 -15.08 -21.60 11.00
CA ILE A 265 -13.85 -20.88 10.68
C ILE A 265 -12.76 -21.80 10.15
N ASP A 266 -12.57 -22.98 10.74
CA ASP A 266 -11.61 -23.97 10.25
C ASP A 266 -11.96 -24.45 8.84
N MET A 267 -13.26 -24.66 8.55
CA MET A 267 -13.74 -24.98 7.21
C MET A 267 -13.43 -23.86 6.21
N ILE A 268 -13.72 -22.60 6.56
CA ILE A 268 -13.43 -21.45 5.68
C ILE A 268 -11.92 -21.33 5.44
N ARG A 269 -11.10 -21.44 6.49
CA ARG A 269 -9.63 -21.44 6.37
C ARG A 269 -9.14 -22.58 5.47
N GLY A 270 -9.65 -23.79 5.62
CA GLY A 270 -9.27 -24.92 4.74
C GLY A 270 -9.56 -24.63 3.26
N ASN A 271 -10.71 -24.06 2.96
CA ASN A 271 -11.08 -23.68 1.59
C ASN A 271 -10.15 -22.58 1.04
N VAL A 272 -9.87 -21.54 1.83
CA VAL A 272 -9.00 -20.44 1.40
C VAL A 272 -7.53 -20.88 1.29
N ALA A 273 -7.06 -21.77 2.18
CA ALA A 273 -5.75 -22.38 2.09
C ALA A 273 -5.56 -23.14 0.77
N THR A 274 -6.60 -23.81 0.30
CA THR A 274 -6.61 -24.49 -1.01
C THR A 274 -6.47 -23.47 -2.15
N VAL A 275 -7.23 -22.36 -2.11
CA VAL A 275 -7.08 -21.26 -3.08
C VAL A 275 -5.66 -20.68 -3.09
N TYR A 276 -5.05 -20.54 -1.91
CA TYR A 276 -3.65 -20.13 -1.82
C TYR A 276 -2.72 -21.19 -2.43
N ALA A 277 -2.88 -22.46 -2.10
CA ALA A 277 -2.03 -23.54 -2.61
C ALA A 277 -2.09 -23.65 -4.15
N ASP A 278 -3.29 -23.60 -4.73
CA ASP A 278 -3.52 -23.75 -6.17
C ASP A 278 -2.82 -22.66 -6.99
N ARG A 279 -2.74 -21.45 -6.44
CA ARG A 279 -2.17 -20.29 -7.14
C ARG A 279 -0.73 -19.97 -6.73
N HIS A 280 -0.19 -20.59 -5.68
CA HIS A 280 1.14 -20.25 -5.16
C HIS A 280 2.25 -20.41 -6.20
N ASN A 281 2.21 -21.49 -6.99
CA ASN A 281 3.20 -21.72 -8.04
C ASN A 281 3.08 -20.70 -9.19
N LEU A 282 1.84 -20.35 -9.57
CA LEU A 282 1.57 -19.34 -10.60
C LEU A 282 2.03 -17.95 -10.15
N LEU A 283 1.77 -17.61 -8.89
CA LEU A 283 2.25 -16.38 -8.25
C LEU A 283 3.78 -16.31 -8.32
N GLY A 284 4.47 -17.37 -7.92
CA GLY A 284 5.94 -17.41 -7.97
C GLY A 284 6.47 -17.19 -9.39
N ALA A 285 5.91 -17.88 -10.39
CA ALA A 285 6.30 -17.68 -11.79
C ALA A 285 6.08 -16.24 -12.27
N ALA A 286 4.93 -15.63 -11.94
CA ALA A 286 4.62 -14.25 -12.31
C ALA A 286 5.58 -13.25 -11.64
N LEU A 287 5.87 -13.43 -10.36
CA LEU A 287 6.82 -12.61 -9.61
C LEU A 287 8.24 -12.69 -10.19
N TYR A 288 8.71 -13.88 -10.53
CA TYR A 288 10.00 -14.05 -11.19
C TYR A 288 10.03 -13.41 -12.58
N ALA A 289 8.96 -13.51 -13.36
CA ALA A 289 8.85 -12.84 -14.64
C ALA A 289 8.91 -11.30 -14.49
N ILE A 290 8.26 -10.75 -13.46
CA ILE A 290 8.38 -9.32 -13.11
C ILE A 290 9.84 -8.96 -12.83
N ALA A 291 10.54 -9.69 -11.96
CA ALA A 291 11.96 -9.40 -11.69
C ALA A 291 12.84 -9.51 -12.93
N GLN A 292 12.60 -10.51 -13.80
CA GLN A 292 13.37 -10.68 -15.03
C GLN A 292 13.18 -9.53 -16.03
N SER A 293 12.02 -8.86 -16.02
CA SER A 293 11.80 -7.64 -16.81
C SER A 293 12.74 -6.49 -16.42
N TYR A 294 13.35 -6.57 -15.24
CA TYR A 294 14.35 -5.64 -14.72
C TYR A 294 15.80 -6.18 -14.80
N SER A 295 16.06 -7.24 -15.56
CA SER A 295 17.39 -7.89 -15.64
C SER A 295 18.54 -6.96 -16.04
N ASN A 296 18.28 -5.92 -16.83
CA ASN A 296 19.27 -4.89 -17.22
C ASN A 296 19.27 -3.66 -16.30
N ARG A 297 18.68 -3.76 -15.10
CA ARG A 297 18.49 -2.68 -14.13
C ARG A 297 18.88 -3.19 -12.74
N SER A 298 20.18 -3.30 -12.49
CA SER A 298 20.81 -3.96 -11.33
C SER A 298 20.16 -3.61 -9.99
N SER A 299 19.92 -2.32 -9.73
CA SER A 299 19.32 -1.89 -8.47
C SER A 299 17.87 -2.35 -8.31
N LEU A 300 17.08 -2.36 -9.40
CA LEU A 300 15.70 -2.79 -9.34
C LEU A 300 15.60 -4.31 -9.19
N ILE A 301 16.41 -5.09 -9.91
CA ILE A 301 16.40 -6.55 -9.75
C ILE A 301 16.79 -6.97 -8.33
N ILE A 302 17.73 -6.29 -7.69
CA ILE A 302 18.11 -6.57 -6.30
C ILE A 302 16.95 -6.27 -5.34
N ALA A 303 16.35 -5.08 -5.44
CA ALA A 303 15.19 -4.69 -4.60
C ALA A 303 13.99 -5.62 -4.82
N PHE A 304 13.65 -5.93 -6.08
CA PHE A 304 12.58 -6.88 -6.40
C PHE A 304 12.87 -8.29 -5.90
N THR A 305 14.12 -8.75 -5.94
CA THR A 305 14.48 -10.08 -5.44
C THR A 305 14.23 -10.20 -3.94
N GLU A 306 14.47 -9.15 -3.16
CA GLU A 306 14.11 -9.13 -1.74
C GLU A 306 12.58 -9.11 -1.55
N LEU A 307 11.88 -8.24 -2.26
CA LEU A 307 10.43 -8.15 -2.19
C LEU A 307 9.75 -9.49 -2.56
N ILE A 308 10.24 -10.19 -3.58
CA ILE A 308 9.75 -11.51 -3.99
C ILE A 308 9.94 -12.53 -2.86
N LYS A 309 11.03 -12.48 -2.10
CA LYS A 309 11.19 -13.36 -0.94
C LYS A 309 10.09 -13.11 0.09
N HIS A 310 9.69 -11.85 0.30
CA HIS A 310 8.60 -11.53 1.22
C HIS A 310 7.27 -12.08 0.70
N TYR A 311 6.95 -11.89 -0.59
CA TYR A 311 5.76 -12.48 -1.23
C TYR A 311 5.71 -14.00 -1.16
N LEU A 312 6.81 -14.68 -1.46
CA LEU A 312 6.86 -16.14 -1.45
C LEU A 312 6.77 -16.69 -0.04
N THR A 313 7.48 -16.07 0.91
CA THR A 313 7.46 -16.49 2.32
C THR A 313 6.06 -16.31 2.90
N SER A 314 5.46 -15.13 2.76
CA SER A 314 4.15 -14.83 3.30
C SER A 314 3.05 -15.63 2.58
N GLY A 315 3.12 -15.78 1.25
CA GLY A 315 2.20 -16.58 0.45
C GLY A 315 2.24 -18.06 0.85
N PHE A 316 3.43 -18.60 1.16
CA PHE A 316 3.56 -19.94 1.71
C PHE A 316 2.96 -20.07 3.11
N GLN A 317 3.01 -19.02 3.94
CA GLN A 317 2.33 -19.04 5.23
C GLN A 317 0.81 -19.06 5.07
N ARG A 318 0.27 -18.32 4.08
CA ARG A 318 -1.16 -18.33 3.76
C ARG A 318 -1.68 -19.70 3.30
N THR A 319 -0.86 -20.55 2.68
CA THR A 319 -1.28 -21.93 2.35
C THR A 319 -1.46 -22.80 3.60
N LYS A 320 -0.85 -22.45 4.73
CA LYS A 320 -0.95 -23.17 6.00
C LYS A 320 -1.96 -22.54 6.94
N ASN A 321 -1.93 -21.22 7.02
CA ASN A 321 -2.82 -20.40 7.82
C ASN A 321 -3.16 -19.13 7.04
N PRO A 322 -4.31 -19.11 6.35
CA PRO A 322 -4.74 -17.97 5.55
C PRO A 322 -4.98 -16.67 6.31
N ALA A 323 -4.92 -16.68 7.65
CA ALA A 323 -5.05 -15.51 8.52
C ALA A 323 -3.95 -15.50 9.61
N PHE A 324 -2.72 -15.88 9.23
CA PHE A 324 -1.61 -16.07 10.16
C PHE A 324 -1.25 -14.82 10.97
N GLU A 325 -1.34 -13.63 10.37
CA GLU A 325 -1.11 -12.34 11.01
C GLU A 325 -2.09 -12.12 12.16
N VAL A 326 -3.36 -12.50 11.97
CA VAL A 326 -4.37 -12.38 13.02
C VAL A 326 -4.00 -13.27 14.19
N ASP A 327 -3.72 -14.55 13.94
CA ASP A 327 -3.34 -15.48 15.02
C ASP A 327 -2.03 -15.06 15.70
N MET A 328 -1.06 -14.53 14.95
CA MET A 328 0.22 -14.09 15.53
C MET A 328 0.07 -12.84 16.41
N ILE A 329 -0.74 -11.86 16.02
CA ILE A 329 -1.00 -10.68 16.85
C ILE A 329 -1.71 -11.07 18.15
N PHE A 330 -2.72 -11.94 18.07
CA PHE A 330 -3.42 -12.44 19.25
C PHE A 330 -2.50 -13.28 20.14
N ASP A 331 -1.87 -14.31 19.58
CA ASP A 331 -1.32 -15.42 20.36
C ASP A 331 0.21 -15.35 20.55
N LYS A 332 0.95 -14.53 19.77
CA LYS A 332 2.43 -14.52 19.74
C LYS A 332 3.05 -13.13 19.93
N PRO A 333 4.33 -13.04 20.33
CA PRO A 333 5.04 -11.75 20.31
C PRO A 333 5.08 -11.17 18.88
N LEU A 334 5.00 -9.85 18.76
CA LEU A 334 5.06 -9.15 17.46
C LEU A 334 6.37 -9.47 16.72
N GLU A 335 7.45 -9.68 17.46
CA GLU A 335 8.77 -10.03 16.94
C GLU A 335 8.74 -11.29 16.07
N ASP A 336 7.90 -12.28 16.39
CA ASP A 336 7.77 -13.49 15.58
C ASP A 336 7.24 -13.14 14.18
N LEU A 337 6.29 -12.20 14.10
CA LEU A 337 5.70 -11.75 12.84
C LEU A 337 6.71 -10.91 12.04
N LEU A 338 7.43 -10.00 12.71
CA LEU A 338 8.48 -9.19 12.10
C LEU A 338 9.68 -10.03 11.62
N ASN A 339 9.98 -11.15 12.28
CA ASN A 339 11.02 -12.07 11.84
C ASN A 339 10.57 -12.91 10.64
N LEU A 340 9.27 -13.22 10.56
CA LEU A 340 8.68 -13.99 9.47
C LEU A 340 8.58 -13.16 8.18
N VAL A 341 8.10 -11.92 8.29
CA VAL A 341 8.03 -10.96 7.18
C VAL A 341 8.55 -9.61 7.69
N PRO A 342 9.83 -9.29 7.44
CA PRO A 342 10.41 -8.01 7.86
C PRO A 342 9.62 -6.82 7.32
N PRO A 343 9.42 -5.75 8.13
CA PRO A 343 8.70 -4.58 7.65
C PRO A 343 9.54 -3.87 6.58
N CYS A 344 8.84 -3.15 5.71
CA CYS A 344 9.47 -2.32 4.70
C CYS A 344 10.13 -1.07 5.29
N ASP A 345 10.64 -0.19 4.42
CA ASP A 345 11.30 1.02 4.87
C ASP A 345 10.27 2.05 5.36
N PHE A 346 10.70 2.94 6.26
CA PHE A 346 9.79 3.88 6.88
C PHE A 346 10.40 5.24 7.19
N THR A 347 9.57 6.24 7.44
CA THR A 347 10.00 7.57 7.90
C THR A 347 9.16 8.08 9.06
N TYR A 348 9.79 8.50 10.15
CA TYR A 348 9.13 9.31 11.17
C TYR A 348 9.09 10.77 10.74
N VAL A 349 7.88 11.29 10.63
CA VAL A 349 7.60 12.65 10.22
C VAL A 349 7.38 13.54 11.45
N PHE A 350 8.15 14.63 11.55
CA PHE A 350 8.03 15.61 12.63
C PHE A 350 7.34 16.89 12.16
N ASN A 351 6.66 17.58 13.08
CA ASN A 351 5.84 18.77 12.77
C ASN A 351 6.66 20.09 12.68
N ASN A 352 7.97 20.02 12.45
CA ASN A 352 8.79 21.22 12.30
C ASN A 352 8.55 21.91 10.94
N LYS A 353 8.60 23.25 10.96
CA LYS A 353 8.63 24.06 9.73
C LYS A 353 9.93 23.88 8.92
N ASN A 354 11.06 23.66 9.60
CA ASN A 354 12.32 23.36 8.92
C ASN A 354 12.24 21.95 8.31
N THR A 355 12.55 21.84 7.02
CA THR A 355 12.50 20.57 6.28
C THR A 355 13.84 19.85 6.24
N PHE A 356 14.98 20.52 6.44
CA PHE A 356 16.29 19.86 6.31
C PHE A 356 16.58 18.95 7.50
N MET A 357 16.80 17.65 7.23
CA MET A 357 17.04 16.64 8.26
C MET A 357 16.00 16.69 9.38
N ARG A 358 14.76 17.04 9.03
CA ARG A 358 13.62 17.08 9.93
C ARG A 358 13.25 15.68 10.35
N ASP A 359 13.11 14.80 9.38
CA ASP A 359 12.53 13.49 9.54
C ASP A 359 13.61 12.43 9.76
N PHE A 360 13.21 11.29 10.31
CA PHE A 360 14.09 10.14 10.49
C PHE A 360 13.66 9.05 9.52
N TYR A 361 14.55 8.70 8.59
CA TYR A 361 14.36 7.56 7.71
C TYR A 361 14.95 6.30 8.37
N GLY A 362 14.17 5.22 8.42
CA GLY A 362 14.54 3.95 9.01
C GLY A 362 14.40 2.79 8.02
N THR A 363 15.28 1.80 8.16
CA THR A 363 15.22 0.54 7.41
C THR A 363 15.59 -0.63 8.31
N THR A 364 14.95 -1.77 8.13
CA THR A 364 15.25 -3.03 8.83
C THR A 364 16.36 -3.83 8.16
N LYS A 365 16.79 -3.41 6.97
CA LYS A 365 17.69 -4.15 6.08
C LYS A 365 19.13 -4.19 6.59
N PHE A 366 19.55 -3.25 7.45
CA PHE A 366 20.90 -3.20 8.01
C PHE A 366 21.32 -4.45 8.80
N LYS A 367 20.36 -5.26 9.26
CA LYS A 367 20.65 -6.51 9.98
C LYS A 367 21.04 -7.66 9.04
N GLN A 368 20.87 -7.50 7.73
CA GLN A 368 21.18 -8.52 6.73
C GLN A 368 22.61 -8.37 6.20
N ILE A 369 23.21 -9.46 5.72
CA ILE A 369 24.51 -9.42 5.04
C ILE A 369 24.35 -8.54 3.78
N GLY A 370 25.19 -7.51 3.63
CA GLY A 370 25.05 -6.50 2.57
C GLY A 370 23.94 -5.48 2.81
N GLY A 371 23.42 -5.37 4.04
CA GLY A 371 22.23 -4.57 4.37
C GLY A 371 22.29 -3.08 3.99
N ILE A 372 23.47 -2.46 3.99
CA ILE A 372 23.64 -1.06 3.55
C ILE A 372 23.41 -0.93 2.04
N GLU A 373 23.97 -1.84 1.25
CA GLU A 373 23.82 -1.88 -0.20
C GLU A 373 22.37 -2.20 -0.57
N LEU A 374 21.77 -3.19 0.10
CA LEU A 374 20.36 -3.52 -0.09
C LEU A 374 19.45 -2.32 0.21
N ALA A 375 19.66 -1.60 1.31
CA ALA A 375 18.90 -0.40 1.62
C ALA A 375 19.01 0.68 0.52
N ALA A 376 20.20 0.86 -0.06
CA ALA A 376 20.39 1.80 -1.18
C ALA A 376 19.57 1.38 -2.42
N HIS A 377 19.54 0.08 -2.75
CA HIS A 377 18.73 -0.43 -3.87
C HIS A 377 17.22 -0.24 -3.65
N HIS A 378 16.74 -0.41 -2.42
CA HIS A 378 15.34 -0.11 -2.09
C HIS A 378 15.03 1.39 -2.19
N ASN A 379 15.95 2.26 -1.76
CA ASN A 379 15.77 3.71 -1.93
C ASN A 379 15.68 4.12 -3.40
N ILE A 380 16.49 3.48 -4.24
CA ILE A 380 16.43 3.67 -5.69
C ILE A 380 15.10 3.16 -6.25
N PHE A 381 14.60 2.01 -5.78
CA PHE A 381 13.30 1.48 -6.15
C PHE A 381 12.15 2.43 -5.75
N ILE A 382 12.14 2.93 -4.51
CA ILE A 382 11.15 3.92 -4.03
C ILE A 382 11.16 5.15 -4.94
N ALA A 383 12.34 5.69 -5.26
CA ALA A 383 12.43 6.84 -6.14
C ALA A 383 12.03 6.56 -7.59
N HIS A 384 12.36 5.37 -8.11
CA HIS A 384 11.93 4.92 -9.43
C HIS A 384 10.40 4.86 -9.52
N THR A 385 9.76 4.25 -8.53
CA THR A 385 8.29 4.17 -8.47
C THR A 385 7.68 5.56 -8.33
N HIS A 386 8.19 6.38 -7.40
CA HIS A 386 7.73 7.76 -7.22
C HIS A 386 7.84 8.59 -8.50
N TYR A 387 8.97 8.52 -9.22
CA TYR A 387 9.13 9.25 -10.47
C TYR A 387 8.15 8.75 -11.54
N ALA A 388 7.88 7.44 -11.62
CA ALA A 388 6.85 6.95 -12.52
C ALA A 388 5.45 7.49 -12.17
N SER A 389 5.10 7.58 -10.87
CA SER A 389 3.85 8.21 -10.44
C SER A 389 3.78 9.69 -10.86
N VAL A 390 4.90 10.43 -10.76
CA VAL A 390 4.98 11.81 -11.26
C VAL A 390 4.72 11.86 -12.77
N VAL A 391 5.34 10.98 -13.57
CA VAL A 391 5.11 10.91 -15.02
C VAL A 391 3.64 10.63 -15.30
N PHE A 392 3.04 9.68 -14.57
CA PHE A 392 1.62 9.35 -14.68
C PHE A 392 0.74 10.58 -14.43
N TYR A 393 0.99 11.32 -13.34
CA TYR A 393 0.24 12.52 -13.00
C TYR A 393 0.39 13.63 -14.04
N THR A 394 1.62 13.87 -14.54
CA THR A 394 1.87 14.87 -15.58
C THR A 394 1.12 14.54 -16.88
N LEU A 395 1.08 13.26 -17.27
CA LEU A 395 0.31 12.84 -18.45
C LEU A 395 -1.20 12.95 -18.19
N LYS A 396 -1.67 12.59 -16.98
CA LYS A 396 -3.08 12.67 -16.61
C LYS A 396 -3.61 14.10 -16.52
N GLU A 397 -2.78 15.07 -16.13
CA GLU A 397 -3.13 16.50 -16.17
C GLU A 397 -3.61 16.92 -17.56
N GLN A 398 -3.05 16.33 -18.61
CA GLN A 398 -3.43 16.63 -20.00
C GLN A 398 -4.76 16.02 -20.41
N ILE A 399 -5.14 14.90 -19.78
CA ILE A 399 -6.33 14.12 -20.13
C ILE A 399 -7.53 14.62 -19.32
N ASP A 400 -7.34 14.77 -18.01
CA ASP A 400 -8.44 14.94 -17.03
C ASP A 400 -8.32 16.22 -16.18
N PHE A 401 -7.41 17.14 -16.51
CA PHE A 401 -7.13 18.35 -15.69
C PHE A 401 -6.78 18.05 -14.22
N PHE A 402 -6.16 16.88 -14.00
CA PHE A 402 -5.66 16.45 -12.69
C PHE A 402 -4.47 17.34 -12.25
N GLU A 403 -4.53 17.89 -11.04
CA GLU A 403 -3.40 18.61 -10.44
C GLU A 403 -2.84 17.80 -9.26
N ALA A 404 -1.58 17.38 -9.36
CA ALA A 404 -0.90 16.67 -8.28
C ALA A 404 -0.69 17.59 -7.06
N GLY A 405 -0.86 17.03 -5.86
CA GLY A 405 -0.54 17.73 -4.61
C GLY A 405 0.98 17.95 -4.45
N GLU A 406 1.39 18.94 -3.65
CA GLU A 406 2.82 19.21 -3.40
C GLU A 406 3.55 17.98 -2.84
N ASP A 407 2.91 17.20 -1.98
CA ASP A 407 3.47 15.97 -1.41
C ASP A 407 3.64 14.83 -2.43
N GLU A 408 2.92 14.86 -3.56
CA GLU A 408 2.94 13.81 -4.59
C GLU A 408 4.07 14.01 -5.60
N VAL A 409 4.63 15.22 -5.67
CA VAL A 409 5.77 15.55 -6.54
C VAL A 409 7.07 15.77 -5.76
N CYS A 410 7.01 15.87 -4.43
CA CYS A 410 8.18 16.06 -3.58
C CYS A 410 9.03 14.78 -3.47
N CYS A 411 10.36 14.90 -3.45
CA CYS A 411 11.23 13.74 -3.24
C CYS A 411 10.83 13.00 -1.94
N PRO A 412 10.66 11.66 -1.95
CA PRO A 412 10.27 10.91 -0.76
C PRO A 412 11.29 11.01 0.38
N PHE A 413 12.54 11.36 0.08
CA PHE A 413 13.62 11.57 1.04
C PHE A 413 13.88 13.05 1.38
N PHE A 414 13.06 13.99 0.88
CA PHE A 414 13.33 15.43 0.96
C PHE A 414 13.62 15.93 2.38
N THR A 415 12.95 15.34 3.37
CA THR A 415 13.01 15.77 4.76
C THR A 415 13.98 14.97 5.62
N SER A 416 14.51 13.86 5.10
CA SER A 416 15.41 12.94 5.80
C SER A 416 16.79 12.82 5.14
N CYS A 417 16.97 13.39 3.94
CA CYS A 417 18.23 13.35 3.20
C CYS A 417 19.23 14.42 3.69
N ASP A 418 20.46 13.99 3.98
CA ASP A 418 21.57 14.82 4.44
C ASP A 418 22.54 15.25 3.32
N LEU A 419 22.33 14.78 2.08
CA LEU A 419 23.21 15.07 0.96
C LEU A 419 23.36 16.58 0.74
N LYS A 420 24.59 17.02 0.50
CA LYS A 420 24.93 18.42 0.19
C LYS A 420 24.08 18.97 -0.96
N MET A 421 23.87 18.16 -2.00
CA MET A 421 23.02 18.48 -3.15
C MET A 421 21.61 18.89 -2.74
N ARG A 422 20.98 18.19 -1.78
CA ARG A 422 19.63 18.55 -1.28
C ARG A 422 19.63 19.89 -0.55
N LYS A 423 20.71 20.21 0.18
CA LYS A 423 20.87 21.49 0.88
C LYS A 423 21.03 22.64 -0.10
N GLU A 424 21.79 22.44 -1.17
CA GLU A 424 22.07 23.44 -2.19
C GLU A 424 20.90 23.62 -3.18
N ASN A 425 20.11 22.56 -3.40
CA ASN A 425 19.05 22.51 -4.42
C ASN A 425 17.68 22.13 -3.83
N SER A 426 17.33 22.67 -2.65
CA SER A 426 16.11 22.26 -1.94
C SER A 426 14.82 22.47 -2.74
N SER A 427 14.75 23.53 -3.57
CA SER A 427 13.60 23.78 -4.43
C SER A 427 13.42 22.70 -5.50
N ILE A 428 14.53 22.16 -6.03
CA ILE A 428 14.50 21.07 -7.01
C ILE A 428 13.98 19.81 -6.32
N CYS A 429 14.57 19.41 -5.19
CA CYS A 429 14.10 18.23 -4.46
C CYS A 429 12.64 18.31 -3.99
N ASN A 430 12.13 19.52 -3.72
CA ASN A 430 10.76 19.70 -3.25
C ASN A 430 9.71 19.73 -4.36
N LYS A 431 10.04 20.27 -5.54
CA LYS A 431 9.06 20.55 -6.60
C LYS A 431 9.28 19.78 -7.89
N THR A 432 10.54 19.47 -8.19
CA THR A 432 10.96 18.86 -9.47
C THR A 432 12.11 17.87 -9.23
N PRO A 433 11.97 16.89 -8.31
CA PRO A 433 13.09 16.07 -7.85
C PRO A 433 13.76 15.26 -8.96
N TRP A 434 13.07 15.01 -10.08
CA TRP A 434 13.66 14.38 -11.25
C TRP A 434 14.81 15.20 -11.87
N LYS A 435 14.78 16.54 -11.79
CA LYS A 435 15.86 17.42 -12.26
C LYS A 435 17.17 17.28 -11.49
N THR A 436 17.18 16.55 -10.37
CA THR A 436 18.44 16.15 -9.72
C THR A 436 19.29 15.23 -10.62
N TYR A 437 18.65 14.50 -11.54
CA TYR A 437 19.32 13.75 -12.59
C TYR A 437 20.11 14.71 -13.51
N ASP A 438 19.48 15.77 -14.00
CA ASP A 438 20.10 16.75 -14.92
C ASP A 438 21.30 17.44 -14.27
N LEU A 439 21.16 17.82 -12.99
CA LEU A 439 22.26 18.40 -12.22
C LEU A 439 23.45 17.44 -12.14
N SER A 440 23.19 16.19 -11.77
CA SER A 440 24.22 15.15 -11.62
C SER A 440 24.91 14.86 -12.96
N TYR A 441 24.14 14.80 -14.05
CA TYR A 441 24.67 14.59 -15.39
C TYR A 441 25.68 15.67 -15.80
N ASN A 442 25.37 16.93 -15.46
CA ASN A 442 26.17 18.10 -15.83
C ASN A 442 27.30 18.44 -14.83
N SER A 443 27.36 17.79 -13.66
CA SER A 443 28.41 17.99 -12.66
C SER A 443 29.51 16.92 -12.75
N ASP A 444 29.42 15.93 -11.88
CA ASP A 444 30.40 14.90 -11.57
C ASP A 444 29.88 13.50 -11.90
N LYS A 445 28.65 13.41 -12.43
CA LYS A 445 27.93 12.16 -12.71
C LYS A 445 27.75 11.29 -11.46
N MET A 446 27.74 11.90 -10.28
CA MET A 446 27.36 11.24 -9.03
C MET A 446 25.87 11.41 -8.77
N TYR A 447 25.10 10.37 -9.08
CA TYR A 447 23.65 10.39 -8.94
C TYR A 447 23.23 10.01 -7.52
N CYS A 448 22.35 10.81 -6.92
CA CYS A 448 21.64 10.41 -5.71
C CYS A 448 20.63 9.28 -6.00
N TRP A 449 20.02 8.69 -4.97
CA TRP A 449 19.01 7.63 -5.14
C TRP A 449 17.89 8.03 -6.10
N TYR A 450 17.44 9.30 -6.04
CA TYR A 450 16.40 9.78 -6.94
C TYR A 450 16.86 9.88 -8.39
N GLY A 451 18.06 10.44 -8.62
CA GLY A 451 18.66 10.48 -9.95
C GLY A 451 18.86 9.09 -10.57
N LYS A 452 19.27 8.10 -9.77
CA LYS A 452 19.34 6.70 -10.21
C LYS A 452 17.96 6.12 -10.52
N GLY A 453 16.93 6.42 -9.73
CA GLY A 453 15.55 6.02 -10.01
C GLY A 453 15.06 6.55 -11.37
N VAL A 454 15.37 7.82 -11.68
CA VAL A 454 15.09 8.45 -12.99
C VAL A 454 15.82 7.73 -14.12
N SER A 455 17.13 7.45 -13.96
CA SER A 455 17.91 6.79 -15.00
C SER A 455 17.36 5.40 -15.33
N LEU A 456 16.96 4.64 -14.30
CA LEU A 456 16.43 3.29 -14.47
C LEU A 456 15.08 3.28 -15.20
N LEU A 457 14.20 4.26 -14.92
CA LEU A 457 12.95 4.40 -15.67
C LEU A 457 13.20 4.77 -17.14
N LYS A 458 14.23 5.58 -17.41
CA LYS A 458 14.70 5.88 -18.77
C LYS A 458 15.29 4.65 -19.49
N GLY A 459 15.67 3.60 -18.74
CA GLY A 459 16.27 2.37 -19.24
C GLY A 459 17.79 2.35 -19.17
N ILE A 460 18.40 3.22 -18.35
CA ILE A 460 19.85 3.36 -18.20
C ILE A 460 20.25 2.93 -16.79
N ASP A 461 21.13 1.93 -16.71
CA ASP A 461 21.73 1.50 -15.45
C ASP A 461 23.06 2.23 -15.26
N ILE A 462 23.05 3.25 -14.41
CA ILE A 462 24.24 4.06 -14.12
C ILE A 462 24.95 3.44 -12.91
N PRO A 463 26.27 3.14 -13.01
CA PRO A 463 27.07 2.56 -11.93
C PRO A 463 26.90 3.25 -10.58
#